data_AF-A0A0R3X6B9-F1
#
_entry.id   AF-A0A0R3X6B9-F1
#
_cell.length_a   1.000
_cell.length_b   1.000
_cell.length_c   1.000
_cell.angle_alpha   90.00
_cell.angle_beta   90.00
_cell.angle_gamma   90.00
#
_symmetry.space_group_name_H-M   'P 1'
#
loop_
_entity.id
_entity.type
_entity.pdbx_description
1 polymer ?
#
loop_
_entity_poly.entity_id
_entity_poly.type
_entity_poly.pdbx_seq_one_letter_code
_entity_poly.pdbx_strand_id
1 'polypeptide(L)'
;MDTLRAVYRFITWPVTQIVEKTVEVPIRSTGGAHAKLAGVLGAAAIAALAYGAHGMTLFGFSFQNSTKSEERLRTFKSGADIHILHSLALLGVRSSRFPQLTTSLLLTGTILFSGTCYYTALSNDSRFVSIAPVGGVTLILAWLSFAL
;
A
#
# COMPACT_ATOMS: atom_id res chain seq x y z
N MET A 1 -36.26 38.08 -23.99
CA MET A 1 -35.31 37.24 -23.21
C MET A 1 -35.28 35.79 -23.69
N ASP A 2 -36.27 35.31 -24.45
CA ASP A 2 -36.39 33.87 -24.77
C ASP A 2 -35.55 33.43 -25.97
N THR A 3 -35.24 34.34 -26.89
CA THR A 3 -34.35 34.10 -28.03
C THR A 3 -32.91 33.79 -27.60
N LEU A 4 -32.39 34.54 -26.62
CA LEU A 4 -31.05 34.30 -26.07
C LEU A 4 -30.95 32.95 -25.35
N ARG A 5 -32.01 32.53 -24.64
CA ARG A 5 -32.07 31.20 -24.01
C ARG A 5 -32.16 30.06 -25.02
N ALA A 6 -32.76 30.29 -26.19
CA ALA A 6 -32.81 29.30 -27.26
C ALA A 6 -31.44 29.15 -27.94
N VAL A 7 -30.77 30.26 -28.24
CA VAL A 7 -29.43 30.27 -28.85
C VAL A 7 -28.39 29.65 -27.90
N TYR A 8 -28.43 30.02 -26.61
CA TYR A 8 -27.57 29.41 -25.60
C TYR A 8 -27.74 27.89 -25.55
N ARG A 9 -28.99 27.41 -25.47
CA ARG A 9 -29.28 25.97 -25.48
C ARG A 9 -28.82 25.28 -26.75
N PHE A 10 -28.98 25.90 -27.92
CA PHE A 10 -28.54 25.33 -29.19
C PHE A 10 -27.02 25.22 -29.29
N ILE A 11 -26.29 26.24 -28.83
CA ILE A 11 -24.82 26.25 -28.82
C ILE A 11 -24.26 25.22 -27.83
N THR A 12 -24.88 25.09 -26.65
CA THR A 12 -24.42 24.13 -25.63
C THR A 12 -24.93 22.71 -25.87
N TRP A 13 -25.97 22.52 -26.69
CA TRP A 13 -26.60 21.21 -26.92
C TRP A 13 -25.59 20.13 -27.35
N PRO A 14 -24.70 20.33 -28.34
CA PRO A 14 -23.70 19.33 -28.72
C PRO A 14 -22.74 19.00 -27.57
N VAL A 15 -22.33 20.01 -26.80
CA VAL A 15 -21.41 19.85 -25.66
C VAL A 15 -22.07 19.05 -24.54
N THR A 16 -23.34 19.33 -24.24
CA THR A 16 -24.10 18.58 -23.23
C THR A 16 -24.29 17.12 -23.63
N GLN A 17 -24.49 16.83 -24.92
CA GLN A 17 -24.59 15.45 -25.42
C GLN A 17 -23.26 14.68 -25.37
N ILE A 18 -22.12 15.37 -25.46
CA ILE A 18 -20.79 14.75 -25.32
C ILE A 18 -20.47 14.48 -23.85
N VAL A 19 -20.77 15.42 -22.95
CA VAL A 19 -20.57 15.27 -21.49
C VAL A 19 -21.50 14.20 -20.92
N GLU A 20 -22.74 14.10 -21.39
CA GLU A 20 -23.66 13.04 -20.94
C GLU A 20 -23.30 11.65 -21.51
N LYS A 21 -22.59 11.61 -22.65
CA LYS A 21 -22.00 10.39 -23.22
C LYS A 21 -20.58 10.08 -22.73
N THR A 22 -19.95 10.93 -21.91
CA THR A 22 -18.70 10.52 -21.27
C THR A 22 -19.05 9.41 -20.29
N VAL A 23 -18.74 8.18 -20.72
CA VAL A 23 -18.52 6.98 -19.92
C VAL A 23 -18.82 7.26 -18.45
N GLU A 24 -19.99 6.84 -17.97
CA GLU A 24 -20.12 6.53 -16.55
C GLU A 24 -19.02 5.52 -16.28
N VAL A 25 -17.82 5.99 -15.93
CA VAL A 25 -16.73 5.13 -15.52
C VAL A 25 -17.33 4.51 -14.29
N PRO A 26 -17.66 3.21 -14.27
CA PRO A 26 -18.26 2.63 -13.11
C PRO A 26 -17.12 2.63 -12.09
N ILE A 27 -16.97 3.71 -11.31
CA ILE A 27 -16.15 3.72 -10.09
C ILE A 27 -16.95 2.99 -9.00
N ARG A 28 -17.67 1.95 -9.41
CA ARG A 28 -18.04 0.83 -8.57
C ARG A 28 -17.14 -0.33 -8.94
N SER A 29 -15.85 -0.14 -8.67
CA SER A 29 -15.01 -1.28 -8.31
C SER A 29 -15.64 -1.81 -7.03
N THR A 30 -16.50 -2.82 -7.15
CA THR A 30 -16.84 -3.68 -6.02
C THR A 30 -15.50 -4.25 -5.59
N GLY A 31 -14.86 -3.62 -4.60
CA GLY A 31 -13.44 -3.82 -4.33
C GLY A 31 -13.17 -5.31 -4.21
N GLY A 32 -12.56 -5.89 -5.25
CA GLY A 32 -12.29 -7.32 -5.27
C GLY A 32 -11.47 -7.69 -4.05
N ALA A 33 -11.48 -8.96 -3.63
CA ALA A 33 -10.78 -9.41 -2.42
C ALA A 33 -9.36 -8.84 -2.28
N HIS A 34 -8.61 -8.78 -3.39
CA HIS A 34 -7.28 -8.14 -3.49
C HIS A 34 -7.24 -6.66 -3.09
N ALA A 35 -8.22 -5.85 -3.51
CA ALA A 35 -8.29 -4.43 -3.16
C ALA A 35 -8.63 -4.23 -1.68
N LYS A 36 -9.46 -5.10 -1.09
CA LYS A 36 -9.73 -5.09 0.36
C LYS A 36 -8.47 -5.43 1.15
N LEU A 37 -7.75 -6.48 0.74
CA LEU A 37 -6.46 -6.85 1.34
C LEU A 37 -5.45 -5.70 1.23
N ALA A 38 -5.31 -5.11 0.05
CA ALA A 38 -4.42 -3.98 -0.18
C ALA A 38 -4.78 -2.78 0.70
N GLY A 39 -6.07 -2.48 0.87
CA GLY A 39 -6.55 -1.44 1.78
C GLY A 39 -6.19 -1.71 3.24
N VAL A 40 -6.35 -2.95 3.71
CA VAL A 40 -5.98 -3.34 5.09
C VAL A 40 -4.47 -3.28 5.30
N LEU A 41 -3.67 -3.81 4.37
CA LEU A 41 -2.21 -3.74 4.43
C LEU A 41 -1.73 -2.28 4.38
N GLY A 42 -2.32 -1.47 3.51
CA GLY A 42 -1.96 -0.06 3.39
C GLY A 42 -2.28 0.73 4.65
N ALA A 43 -3.45 0.51 5.25
CA ALA A 43 -3.81 1.13 6.53
C ALA A 43 -2.84 0.72 7.65
N ALA A 44 -2.48 -0.56 7.74
CA ALA A 44 -1.50 -1.05 8.70
C ALA A 44 -0.10 -0.45 8.47
N ALA A 45 0.32 -0.33 7.21
CA ALA A 45 1.59 0.27 6.84
C ALA A 45 1.65 1.76 7.20
N ILE A 46 0.59 2.53 6.94
CA ILE A 46 0.51 3.94 7.34
C ILE A 46 0.54 4.09 8.87
N ALA A 47 -0.18 3.23 9.60
CA ALA A 47 -0.12 3.24 11.06
C ALA A 47 1.32 2.97 11.57
N ALA A 48 2.01 2.01 10.96
CA ALA A 48 3.42 1.75 11.26
C ALA A 48 4.31 2.95 10.88
N LEU A 49 4.16 3.55 9.70
CA LEU A 49 4.93 4.74 9.30
C LEU A 49 4.73 5.91 10.26
N ALA A 50 3.47 6.19 10.65
CA ALA A 50 3.14 7.21 11.62
C ALA A 50 3.79 6.91 12.98
N TYR A 51 3.78 5.65 13.41
CA TYR A 51 4.49 5.23 14.63
C TYR A 51 6.01 5.38 14.49
N GLY A 52 6.62 5.04 13.35
CA GLY A 52 8.06 5.22 13.13
C GLY A 52 8.48 6.69 13.08
N ALA A 53 7.60 7.58 12.61
CA ALA A 53 7.85 9.02 12.55
C ALA A 53 7.61 9.73 13.89
N HIS A 54 6.57 9.33 14.62
CA HIS A 54 6.07 10.01 15.82
C HIS A 54 6.15 9.18 17.10
N GLY A 55 6.82 8.02 17.10
CA GLY A 55 6.83 6.99 18.15
C GLY A 55 7.36 7.40 19.52
N MET A 56 7.59 8.70 19.75
CA MET A 56 8.00 9.25 21.04
C MET A 56 6.88 9.22 22.09
N THR A 57 5.61 9.01 21.72
CA THR A 57 4.49 9.32 22.65
C THR A 57 3.36 8.29 22.74
N LEU A 58 3.22 7.34 21.81
CA LEU A 58 1.98 6.55 21.68
C LEU A 58 1.92 5.23 22.46
N PHE A 59 3.05 4.56 22.74
CA PHE A 59 3.04 3.19 23.33
C PHE A 59 4.10 2.92 24.41
N GLY A 60 4.69 3.96 25.01
CA GLY A 60 5.65 3.79 26.13
C GLY A 60 7.01 3.19 25.75
N PHE A 61 7.25 2.89 24.47
CA PHE A 61 8.56 2.46 23.94
C PHE A 61 9.38 3.69 23.55
N SER A 62 10.10 4.26 24.52
CA SER A 62 11.02 5.35 24.21
C SER A 62 12.29 4.79 23.61
N PHE A 63 12.57 5.11 22.33
CA PHE A 63 13.90 4.90 21.74
C PHE A 63 14.85 5.89 22.43
N GLN A 64 15.36 5.54 23.61
CA GLN A 64 16.28 6.37 24.37
C GLN A 64 17.52 6.69 23.54
N ASN A 65 17.95 7.96 23.52
CA ASN A 65 19.03 8.52 22.69
C ASN A 65 20.36 7.74 22.79
N SER A 66 20.45 6.63 22.08
CA SER A 66 21.56 5.69 22.07
C SER A 66 21.68 5.15 20.65
N THR A 67 22.89 4.85 20.22
CA THR A 67 23.15 4.37 18.85
C THR A 67 22.31 3.15 18.47
N LYS A 68 22.07 2.24 19.43
CA LYS A 68 21.21 1.06 19.26
C LYS A 68 19.73 1.41 19.06
N SER A 69 19.25 2.50 19.64
CA SER A 69 17.85 2.91 19.47
C SER A 69 17.61 3.53 18.10
N GLU A 70 18.58 4.30 17.57
CA GLU A 70 18.53 4.82 16.21
C GLU A 70 18.57 3.70 15.16
N GLU A 71 19.41 2.69 15.36
CA GLU A 71 19.47 1.52 14.48
C GLU A 71 18.13 0.80 14.42
N ARG A 72 17.53 0.50 15.58
CA ARG A 72 16.21 -0.13 15.65
C ARG A 72 15.12 0.72 15.02
N LEU A 73 15.16 2.03 15.20
CA LEU A 73 14.23 2.96 14.55
C LEU A 73 14.37 2.91 13.02
N ARG A 74 15.61 2.83 12.51
CA ARG A 74 15.88 2.65 11.07
C ARG A 74 15.33 1.31 10.57
N THR A 75 15.54 0.21 11.29
CA THR A 75 14.98 -1.10 10.94
C THR A 75 13.45 -1.06 10.90
N PHE A 76 12.82 -0.44 11.89
CA PHE A 76 11.37 -0.28 11.94
C PHE A 76 10.83 0.53 10.74
N LYS A 77 11.46 1.68 10.45
CA LYS A 77 11.11 2.52 9.30
C LYS A 77 11.28 1.78 7.98
N SER A 78 12.39 1.08 7.79
CA SER A 78 12.64 0.29 6.59
C SER A 78 11.56 -0.79 6.39
N GLY A 79 11.15 -1.48 7.47
CA GLY A 79 10.02 -2.41 7.42
C GLY A 79 8.70 -1.74 7.02
N ALA A 80 8.42 -0.54 7.53
CA ALA A 80 7.21 0.21 7.21
C ALA A 80 7.19 0.75 5.76
N ASP A 81 8.33 1.24 5.26
CA ASP A 81 8.49 1.68 3.87
C ASP A 81 8.26 0.52 2.89
N ILE A 82 8.84 -0.65 3.18
CA ILE A 82 8.61 -1.85 2.38
C ILE A 82 7.16 -2.32 2.48
N HIS A 83 6.52 -2.25 3.64
CA HIS A 83 5.11 -2.61 3.82
C HIS A 83 4.17 -1.76 2.97
N ILE A 84 4.34 -0.43 2.96
CA ILE A 84 3.48 0.45 2.17
C ILE A 84 3.66 0.22 0.66
N LEU A 85 4.90 0.03 0.19
CA LEU A 85 5.18 -0.22 -1.22
C LEU A 85 4.48 -1.49 -1.73
N HIS A 86 4.51 -2.57 -0.95
CA HIS A 86 3.89 -3.83 -1.36
C HIS A 86 2.36 -3.83 -1.19
N SER A 87 1.83 -3.02 -0.26
CA SER A 87 0.39 -2.77 -0.19
C SER A 87 -0.13 -2.06 -1.46
N LEU A 88 0.65 -1.12 -1.99
CA LEU A 88 0.34 -0.42 -3.23
C LEU A 88 0.48 -1.36 -4.44
N ALA A 89 1.54 -2.17 -4.48
CA ALA A 89 1.71 -3.20 -5.51
C ALA A 89 0.52 -4.17 -5.56
N LEU A 90 -0.08 -4.50 -4.42
CA LEU A 90 -1.24 -5.39 -4.34
C LEU A 90 -2.50 -4.81 -5.01
N LEU A 91 -2.64 -3.48 -5.11
CA LEU A 91 -3.71 -2.86 -5.91
C LEU A 91 -3.55 -3.15 -7.41
N GLY A 92 -2.30 -3.26 -7.89
CA GLY A 92 -1.97 -3.58 -9.28
C GLY A 92 -2.10 -5.06 -9.63
N VAL A 93 -2.36 -5.95 -8.67
CA VAL A 93 -2.30 -7.41 -8.87
C VAL A 93 -3.27 -7.93 -9.93
N ARG A 94 -4.37 -7.21 -10.19
CA ARG A 94 -5.37 -7.59 -11.19
C ARG A 94 -4.84 -7.51 -12.63
N SER A 95 -3.75 -6.78 -12.85
CA SER A 95 -3.08 -6.68 -14.15
C SER A 95 -2.02 -7.76 -14.37
N SER A 96 -1.69 -8.58 -13.35
CA SER A 96 -0.76 -9.71 -13.47
C SER A 96 -1.46 -10.91 -14.11
N ARG A 97 -0.70 -11.73 -14.86
CA ARG A 97 -1.17 -12.99 -15.42
C ARG A 97 -1.59 -14.03 -14.36
N PHE A 98 -0.96 -13.99 -13.19
CA PHE A 98 -1.21 -14.93 -12.09
C PHE A 98 -1.60 -14.20 -10.79
N PRO A 99 -2.79 -13.58 -10.71
CA PRO A 99 -3.14 -12.66 -9.63
C PRO A 99 -3.16 -13.32 -8.24
N GLN A 100 -3.58 -14.58 -8.14
CA GLN A 100 -3.62 -15.31 -6.86
C GLN A 100 -2.21 -15.62 -6.34
N LEU A 101 -1.32 -16.09 -7.22
CA LEU A 101 0.07 -16.38 -6.89
C LEU A 101 0.80 -15.10 -6.47
N THR A 102 0.73 -14.05 -7.30
CA THR A 102 1.34 -12.76 -7.00
C THR A 102 0.84 -12.18 -5.68
N THR A 103 -0.47 -12.30 -5.39
CA THR A 103 -1.05 -11.91 -4.10
C THR A 103 -0.46 -12.68 -2.93
N SER A 104 -0.39 -14.01 -3.04
CA SER A 104 0.12 -14.84 -1.93
C SER A 104 1.59 -14.56 -1.66
N LEU A 105 2.42 -14.37 -2.70
CA LEU A 105 3.83 -14.03 -2.52
C LEU A 105 4.00 -12.62 -1.94
N LEU A 106 3.28 -11.61 -2.45
CA LEU A 106 3.32 -10.25 -1.90
C LEU A 106 2.94 -10.24 -0.42
N LEU A 107 1.82 -10.88 -0.06
CA LEU A 107 1.32 -10.90 1.30
C LEU A 107 2.29 -11.62 2.24
N THR A 108 2.72 -12.82 1.87
CA THR A 108 3.64 -13.64 2.68
C THR A 108 4.99 -12.94 2.84
N GLY A 109 5.57 -12.44 1.74
CA GLY A 109 6.83 -11.71 1.77
C GLY A 109 6.76 -10.43 2.61
N THR A 110 5.66 -9.69 2.51
CA THR A 110 5.45 -8.45 3.31
C THR A 110 5.36 -8.76 4.80
N ILE A 111 4.61 -9.79 5.18
CA ILE A 111 4.46 -10.22 6.58
C ILE A 111 5.81 -10.71 7.12
N LEU A 112 6.51 -11.57 6.37
CA LEU A 112 7.80 -12.11 6.82
C LEU A 112 8.86 -11.01 6.95
N PHE A 113 9.00 -10.14 5.96
CA PHE A 113 10.00 -9.07 5.98
C PHE A 113 9.64 -8.00 7.02
N SER A 114 8.50 -7.33 6.83
CA SER A 114 8.11 -6.18 7.65
C SER A 114 7.76 -6.61 9.08
N GLY A 115 7.11 -7.76 9.26
CA GLY A 115 6.81 -8.31 10.57
C GLY A 115 8.08 -8.67 11.36
N THR A 116 9.09 -9.22 10.70
CA THR A 116 10.40 -9.45 11.34
C THR A 116 11.05 -8.12 11.74
N CYS A 117 11.05 -7.11 10.85
CA CYS A 117 11.58 -5.78 11.16
C CYS A 117 10.86 -5.11 12.33
N TYR A 118 9.54 -5.22 12.42
CA TYR A 118 8.77 -4.69 13.55
C TYR A 118 9.07 -5.45 14.84
N TYR A 119 9.14 -6.79 14.78
CA TYR A 119 9.44 -7.61 15.94
C TYR A 119 10.84 -7.31 16.50
N THR A 120 11.86 -7.30 15.65
CA THR A 120 13.25 -7.06 16.08
C THR A 120 13.41 -5.64 16.60
N ALA A 121 12.78 -4.67 15.93
CA ALA A 121 12.79 -3.29 16.38
C ALA A 121 12.05 -3.09 17.71
N LEU A 122 10.95 -3.79 17.99
CA LEU A 122 10.20 -3.65 19.25
C LEU A 122 10.80 -4.47 20.39
N SER A 123 11.07 -5.75 20.18
CA SER A 123 11.53 -6.68 21.22
C SER A 123 13.02 -6.56 21.55
N ASN A 124 13.80 -5.85 20.72
CA ASN A 124 15.27 -5.78 20.82
C ASN A 124 15.93 -7.18 20.78
N ASP A 125 15.24 -8.16 20.22
CA ASP A 125 15.67 -9.54 20.09
C ASP A 125 15.96 -9.84 18.61
N SER A 126 17.23 -10.11 18.31
CA SER A 126 17.71 -10.37 16.95
C SER A 126 17.53 -11.81 16.48
N ARG A 127 16.93 -12.70 17.29
CA ARG A 127 16.78 -14.12 16.95
C ARG A 127 16.03 -14.38 15.65
N PHE A 128 15.11 -13.50 15.28
CA PHE A 128 14.29 -13.65 14.07
C PHE A 128 14.83 -12.89 12.86
N VAL A 129 15.95 -12.17 12.98
CA VAL A 129 16.54 -11.37 11.88
C VAL A 129 16.79 -12.22 10.62
N SER A 130 17.15 -13.50 10.78
CA SER A 130 17.38 -14.42 9.66
C SER A 130 16.13 -14.72 8.81
N ILE A 131 14.93 -14.39 9.29
CA ILE A 131 13.68 -14.53 8.53
C ILE A 131 13.50 -13.39 7.52
N ALA A 132 14.05 -12.21 7.80
CA ALA A 132 13.92 -11.05 6.90
C ALA A 132 14.48 -11.32 5.49
N PRO A 133 15.67 -11.92 5.31
CA PRO A 133 16.16 -12.33 3.98
C PRO A 133 15.20 -13.25 3.22
N VAL A 134 14.57 -14.20 3.90
CA VAL A 134 13.58 -15.11 3.28
C VAL A 134 12.35 -14.34 2.81
N GLY A 135 11.88 -13.38 3.62
CA GLY A 135 10.83 -12.45 3.23
C GLY A 135 11.21 -11.63 1.99
N GLY A 136 12.44 -11.10 1.96
CA GLY A 136 12.97 -10.35 0.83
C GLY A 136 13.03 -11.17 -0.47
N VAL A 137 13.53 -12.40 -0.42
CA VAL A 137 13.52 -13.32 -1.58
C VAL A 137 12.10 -13.60 -2.07
N THR A 138 11.16 -13.81 -1.13
CA THR A 138 9.74 -14.01 -1.46
C THR A 138 9.16 -12.79 -2.18
N LEU A 139 9.50 -11.57 -1.75
CA LEU A 139 9.09 -10.33 -2.41
C LEU A 139 9.70 -10.20 -3.82
N ILE A 140 10.97 -10.57 -4.01
CA ILE A 140 11.60 -10.60 -5.35
C ILE A 140 10.82 -11.52 -6.28
N LEU A 141 10.49 -12.74 -5.83
CA LEU A 141 9.69 -13.68 -6.61
C LEU A 141 8.28 -13.14 -6.90
N ALA A 142 7.68 -12.37 -5.98
CA ALA A 142 6.39 -11.70 -6.20
C ALA A 142 6.46 -10.65 -7.32
N TRP A 143 7.55 -9.88 -7.39
CA TRP A 143 7.77 -8.92 -8.48
C TRP A 143 8.06 -9.61 -9.80
N LEU A 144 8.78 -10.74 -9.79
CA LEU A 144 8.98 -11.54 -10.99
C LEU A 144 7.66 -12.12 -11.52
N SER A 145 6.73 -12.51 -10.65
CA SER A 145 5.41 -13.00 -11.08
C SER A 145 4.50 -11.91 -11.67
N PHE A 146 4.80 -10.63 -11.44
CA PHE A 146 4.18 -9.53 -12.19
C PHE A 146 4.67 -9.44 -13.64
N ALA A 147 5.92 -9.85 -13.91
CA ALA A 147 6.52 -9.76 -15.23
C ALA A 147 6.12 -10.92 -16.17
N LEU A 148 5.50 -11.98 -15.64
CA LEU A 148 5.08 -13.18 -16.38
C LEU A 148 3.65 -13.07 -16.91
#